data_AF-A0A7J3TNJ0-F1
#
_entry.id   AF-A0A7J3TNJ0-F1
#
_cell.length_a   1.000
_cell.length_b   1.000
_cell.length_c   1.000
_cell.angle_alpha   90.00
_cell.angle_beta   90.00
_cell.angle_gamma   90.00
#
_symmetry.space_group_name_H-M   'P 1'
#
loop_
_entity.id
_entity.type
_entity.pdbx_description
1 polymer ?
#
loop_
_entity_poly.entity_id
_entity_poly.type
_entity_poly.pdbx_seq_one_letter_code
_entity_poly.pdbx_strand_id
1 'polypeptide(L)'
;MIVIGARGRLDIERALQEIKKRGLKGQILDASVVCGKEHLEVAYEHAKRAFEEGRNKSKSIEMEFLLYASTKRQIKEAIEFIGAKNEGDYAFVFFEGEEGEAKEFVRELGLEIDESVIEPNIEKLKKFVDERELETVDKTFYFDLIFEKVAMVELMK
;
A
#
# COMPACT_ATOMS: atom_id res chain seq x y z
N MET A 1 9.23 -8.29 -2.52
CA MET A 1 7.87 -7.74 -2.62
C MET A 1 7.51 -7.55 -4.08
N ILE A 2 6.28 -7.90 -4.45
CA ILE A 2 5.70 -7.75 -5.78
C ILE A 2 4.51 -6.80 -5.64
N VAL A 3 4.38 -5.85 -6.56
CA VAL A 3 3.23 -4.94 -6.63
C VAL A 3 2.61 -5.08 -8.00
N ILE A 4 1.29 -5.26 -8.05
CA ILE A 4 0.52 -5.35 -9.29
C ILE A 4 -0.64 -4.36 -9.24
N GLY A 5 -0.67 -3.45 -10.20
CA GLY A 5 -1.81 -2.58 -10.46
C GLY A 5 -2.91 -3.32 -11.22
N ALA A 6 -4.17 -3.15 -10.81
CA ALA A 6 -5.32 -3.70 -11.51
C ALA A 6 -6.57 -2.82 -11.37
N ARG A 7 -7.52 -2.97 -12.29
CA ARG A 7 -8.84 -2.31 -12.26
C ARG A 7 -9.96 -3.34 -12.30
N GLY A 8 -11.09 -2.97 -11.68
CA GLY A 8 -12.35 -3.69 -11.85
C GLY A 8 -13.19 -3.70 -10.59
N ARG A 9 -13.93 -4.80 -10.42
CA ARG A 9 -14.79 -5.04 -9.25
C ARG A 9 -14.28 -6.26 -8.50
N LEU A 10 -14.09 -6.12 -7.20
CA LEU A 10 -13.49 -7.15 -6.36
C LEU A 10 -14.29 -7.35 -5.07
N ASP A 11 -14.57 -8.60 -4.73
CA ASP A 11 -14.96 -8.95 -3.37
C ASP A 11 -13.69 -9.02 -2.51
N ILE A 12 -13.43 -7.96 -1.74
CA ILE A 12 -12.18 -7.79 -0.98
C ILE A 12 -12.00 -8.89 0.05
N GLU A 13 -13.07 -9.26 0.76
CA GLU A 13 -13.01 -10.30 1.80
C GLU A 13 -12.66 -11.65 1.19
N ARG A 14 -13.32 -12.00 0.08
CA ARG A 14 -13.02 -13.23 -0.65
C ARG A 14 -11.60 -13.24 -1.19
N ALA A 15 -11.14 -12.13 -1.79
CA ALA A 15 -9.79 -12.03 -2.35
C ALA A 15 -8.72 -12.20 -1.26
N LEU A 16 -8.87 -11.53 -0.11
CA LEU A 16 -7.96 -11.69 1.04
C LEU A 16 -7.99 -13.11 1.62
N GLN A 17 -9.14 -13.78 1.60
CA GLN A 17 -9.23 -15.19 2.00
C GLN A 17 -8.49 -16.10 1.02
N GLU A 18 -8.61 -15.89 -0.28
CA GLU A 18 -7.91 -16.69 -1.29
C GLU A 18 -6.38 -16.49 -1.21
N ILE A 19 -5.90 -15.26 -0.96
CA ILE A 19 -4.48 -14.98 -0.67
C ILE A 19 -4.01 -15.87 0.50
N LYS A 20 -4.74 -15.87 1.61
CA LYS A 20 -4.40 -16.67 2.80
C LYS A 20 -4.45 -18.18 2.54
N LYS A 21 -5.44 -18.67 1.79
CA LYS A 21 -5.59 -20.10 1.45
C LYS A 21 -4.42 -20.61 0.61
N ARG A 22 -3.89 -19.78 -0.29
CA ARG A 22 -2.71 -20.09 -1.09
C ARG A 22 -1.40 -19.99 -0.30
N GLY A 23 -1.47 -19.64 0.99
CA GLY A 23 -0.28 -19.43 1.83
C GLY A 23 0.49 -18.16 1.47
N LEU A 24 -0.07 -17.29 0.63
CA LEU A 24 0.53 -16.04 0.24
C LEU A 24 0.36 -15.02 1.38
N LYS A 25 1.35 -14.16 1.55
CA LYS A 25 1.26 -12.98 2.41
C LYS A 25 1.14 -11.74 1.55
N GLY A 26 0.03 -11.04 1.68
CA GLY A 26 -0.21 -9.86 0.88
C GLY A 26 -1.35 -8.99 1.39
N GLN A 27 -1.49 -7.85 0.75
CA GLN A 27 -2.48 -6.83 1.05
C GLN A 27 -3.07 -6.29 -0.26
N ILE A 28 -4.31 -5.80 -0.20
CA ILE A 28 -4.98 -5.17 -1.33
C ILE A 28 -5.29 -3.73 -0.92
N LEU A 29 -4.74 -2.76 -1.64
CA LEU A 29 -4.88 -1.35 -1.35
C LEU A 29 -5.69 -0.64 -2.43
N ASP A 30 -6.33 0.47 -2.08
CA ASP A 30 -6.93 1.42 -3.00
C ASP A 30 -5.82 2.18 -3.73
N ALA A 31 -5.61 1.89 -5.01
CA ALA A 31 -4.52 2.49 -5.79
C ALA A 31 -4.73 4.00 -6.06
N SER A 32 -5.95 4.52 -5.84
CA SER A 32 -6.24 5.96 -5.95
C SER A 32 -5.52 6.80 -4.89
N VAL A 33 -4.93 6.18 -3.87
CA VAL A 33 -4.08 6.85 -2.88
C VAL A 33 -2.66 6.27 -2.82
N VAL A 34 -2.27 5.40 -3.77
CA VAL A 34 -0.90 4.85 -3.81
C VAL A 34 0.00 5.73 -4.67
N CYS A 35 1.01 6.33 -4.05
CA CYS A 35 2.01 7.19 -4.69
C CYS A 35 3.20 6.40 -5.27
N GLY A 36 2.96 5.38 -6.10
CA GLY A 36 4.04 4.59 -6.71
C GLY A 36 4.42 3.33 -5.95
N LYS A 37 5.22 2.49 -6.61
CA LYS A 37 5.78 1.26 -6.03
C LYS A 37 6.74 1.55 -4.87
N GLU A 38 7.59 2.57 -5.02
CA GLU A 38 8.58 2.97 -4.02
C GLU A 38 7.92 3.36 -2.68
N HIS A 39 6.76 4.03 -2.72
CA HIS A 39 5.97 4.32 -1.52
C HIS A 39 5.66 3.04 -0.72
N LEU A 40 5.23 1.98 -1.42
CA LEU A 40 4.91 0.70 -0.79
C LEU A 40 6.17 -0.04 -0.34
N GLU A 41 7.26 0.04 -1.10
CA GLU A 41 8.54 -0.60 -0.73
C GLU A 41 9.10 0.01 0.55
N VAL A 42 9.15 1.34 0.65
CA VAL A 42 9.59 2.05 1.85
C VAL A 42 8.67 1.71 3.03
N ALA A 43 7.35 1.72 2.84
CA ALA A 43 6.41 1.32 3.89
C ALA A 43 6.63 -0.12 4.38
N TYR A 44 6.93 -1.05 3.48
CA TYR A 44 7.21 -2.44 3.82
C TYR A 44 8.53 -2.60 4.59
N GLU A 45 9.60 -1.92 4.17
CA GLU A 45 10.88 -1.94 4.88
C GLU A 45 10.74 -1.40 6.32
N HIS A 46 9.98 -0.32 6.50
CA HIS A 46 9.68 0.21 7.82
C HIS A 46 8.86 -0.77 8.68
N ALA A 47 7.84 -1.42 8.10
CA ALA A 47 7.06 -2.44 8.80
C ALA A 47 7.92 -3.64 9.21
N LYS A 48 8.75 -4.14 8.30
CA LYS A 48 9.68 -5.25 8.53
C LYS A 48 10.66 -4.91 9.65
N ARG A 49 11.31 -3.73 9.59
CA ARG A 49 12.21 -3.26 10.65
C ARG A 49 11.52 -3.16 12.01
N ALA A 50 10.29 -2.63 12.05
CA ALA A 50 9.53 -2.55 13.30
C ALA A 50 9.25 -3.94 13.90
N PHE A 51 9.02 -4.96 13.07
CA PHE A 51 8.87 -6.35 13.51
C PHE A 51 10.18 -6.96 14.01
N GLU A 52 11.26 -6.78 13.25
CA GLU A 52 12.59 -7.31 13.60
C GLU A 52 13.10 -6.74 14.93
N GLU A 53 12.80 -5.47 15.22
CA GLU A 53 13.18 -4.78 16.46
C GLU A 53 12.14 -4.91 17.59
N GLY A 54 11.02 -5.61 17.37
CA GLY A 54 9.96 -5.77 18.38
C GLY A 54 9.23 -4.47 18.75
N ARG A 55 9.28 -3.45 17.89
CA ARG A 55 8.59 -2.16 18.04
C ARG A 55 7.23 -2.11 17.35
N ASN A 56 6.85 -3.18 16.65
CA ASN A 56 5.58 -3.27 15.96
C ASN A 56 4.41 -3.18 16.94
N LYS A 57 3.31 -2.55 16.50
CA LYS A 57 2.06 -2.50 17.28
C LYS A 57 1.02 -3.50 16.82
N SER A 58 1.08 -3.85 15.55
CA SER A 58 0.13 -4.74 14.92
C SER A 58 0.51 -6.20 15.13
N LYS A 59 -0.50 -7.06 15.08
CA LYS A 59 -0.35 -8.52 15.28
C LYS A 59 0.27 -9.24 14.08
N SER A 60 0.39 -8.58 12.94
CA SER A 60 0.96 -9.16 11.72
C SER A 60 1.63 -8.10 10.85
N ILE A 61 2.55 -8.54 9.99
CA ILE A 61 3.32 -7.65 9.12
C ILE A 61 2.43 -6.95 8.09
N GLU A 62 1.38 -7.61 7.61
CA GLU A 62 0.37 -7.07 6.68
C GLU A 62 -0.34 -5.85 7.29
N MET A 63 -0.63 -5.91 8.59
CA MET A 63 -1.33 -4.83 9.31
C MET A 63 -0.39 -3.68 9.65
N GLU A 64 0.85 -3.98 10.01
CA GLU A 64 1.85 -2.94 10.27
C GLU A 64 2.25 -2.23 8.99
N PHE A 65 2.42 -2.96 7.89
CA PHE A 65 2.57 -2.42 6.54
C PHE A 65 1.43 -1.46 6.20
N LEU A 66 0.18 -1.84 6.50
CA LEU A 66 -0.97 -0.96 6.25
C LEU A 66 -0.89 0.36 7.04
N LEU A 67 -0.40 0.35 8.28
CA LEU A 67 -0.17 1.57 9.07
C LEU A 67 0.88 2.48 8.41
N TYR A 68 2.00 1.90 7.96
CA TYR A 68 3.06 2.65 7.28
C TYR A 68 2.61 3.21 5.92
N ALA A 69 1.99 2.38 5.07
CA ALA A 69 1.52 2.77 3.75
C ALA A 69 0.38 3.80 3.80
N SER A 70 -0.44 3.79 4.86
CA SER A 70 -1.48 4.81 5.08
C SER A 70 -0.98 6.07 5.78
N THR A 71 0.24 6.03 6.31
CA THR A 71 0.80 7.04 7.20
C THR A 71 -0.10 7.33 8.41
N LYS A 72 -0.79 6.30 8.95
CA LYS A 72 -1.71 6.42 10.09
C LYS A 72 -1.21 5.63 11.30
N ARG A 73 -1.59 6.10 12.50
CA ARG A 73 -1.34 5.39 13.77
C ARG A 73 -2.36 4.29 14.03
N GLN A 74 -3.61 4.48 13.62
CA GLN A 74 -4.71 3.58 13.94
C GLN A 74 -5.08 2.70 12.75
N ILE A 75 -5.27 1.40 13.01
CA ILE A 75 -5.64 0.41 11.99
C ILE A 75 -6.95 0.80 11.29
N LYS A 76 -7.95 1.27 12.04
CA LYS A 76 -9.24 1.65 11.48
C LYS A 76 -9.11 2.78 10.48
N GLU A 77 -8.38 3.84 10.84
CA GLU A 77 -8.12 4.98 9.95
C GLU A 77 -7.29 4.55 8.73
N ALA A 78 -6.33 3.63 8.91
CA ALA A 78 -5.54 3.08 7.82
C ALA A 78 -6.43 2.34 6.80
N ILE A 79 -7.31 1.44 7.27
CA ILE A 79 -8.24 0.71 6.41
C ILE A 79 -9.19 1.67 5.68
N GLU A 80 -9.75 2.66 6.38
CA GLU A 80 -10.66 3.65 5.78
C GLU A 80 -9.97 4.51 4.70
N PHE A 81 -8.67 4.77 4.86
CA PHE A 81 -7.91 5.65 3.99
C PHE A 81 -7.32 4.94 2.75
N ILE A 82 -6.59 3.83 2.95
CA ILE A 82 -5.86 3.12 1.86
C ILE A 82 -6.38 1.70 1.61
N GLY A 83 -7.31 1.19 2.41
CA GLY A 83 -7.89 -0.14 2.19
C GLY A 83 -8.69 -0.19 0.89
N ALA A 84 -8.58 -1.32 0.17
CA ALA A 84 -9.31 -1.53 -1.06
C ALA A 84 -10.84 -1.48 -0.88
N LYS A 85 -11.55 -1.02 -1.92
CA LYS A 85 -13.02 -0.92 -1.99
C LYS A 85 -13.58 -1.94 -2.98
N ASN A 86 -14.88 -2.22 -2.93
CA ASN A 86 -15.46 -3.26 -3.79
C ASN A 86 -15.39 -2.98 -5.31
N GLU A 87 -15.12 -1.74 -5.71
CA GLU A 87 -14.93 -1.33 -7.10
C GLU A 87 -13.89 -0.22 -7.16
N GLY A 88 -13.02 -0.26 -8.17
CA GLY A 88 -12.04 0.78 -8.45
C GLY A 88 -10.69 0.23 -8.90
N ASP A 89 -9.66 1.00 -8.55
CA ASP A 89 -8.28 0.74 -8.88
C ASP A 89 -7.57 0.12 -7.66
N TYR A 90 -6.80 -0.93 -7.89
CA TYR A 90 -6.21 -1.78 -6.86
C TYR A 90 -4.70 -1.84 -6.98
N ALA A 91 -4.02 -1.81 -5.84
CA ALA A 91 -2.63 -2.22 -5.73
C ALA A 91 -2.58 -3.51 -4.92
N PHE A 92 -2.30 -4.63 -5.58
CA PHE A 92 -2.01 -5.89 -4.93
C PHE A 92 -0.56 -5.90 -4.51
N VAL A 93 -0.31 -6.13 -3.23
CA VAL A 93 1.03 -6.21 -2.66
C VAL A 93 1.24 -7.61 -2.14
N PHE A 94 2.22 -8.33 -2.69
CA PHE A 94 2.66 -9.63 -2.20
C PHE A 94 4.06 -9.49 -1.61
N PHE A 95 4.25 -9.90 -0.36
CA PHE A 95 5.53 -9.72 0.32
C PHE A 95 6.60 -10.70 -0.17
N GLU A 96 6.16 -11.89 -0.59
CA GLU A 96 6.97 -13.01 -1.08
C GLU A 96 6.28 -13.69 -2.28
N GLY A 97 7.01 -14.51 -3.04
CA GLY A 97 6.49 -15.25 -4.19
C GLY A 97 7.09 -14.81 -5.54
N GLU A 98 6.48 -15.27 -6.63
CA GLU A 98 6.88 -14.96 -8.01
C GLU A 98 5.87 -14.05 -8.71
N GLU A 99 6.36 -13.10 -9.51
CA GLU A 99 5.51 -12.10 -10.18
C GLU A 99 4.52 -12.73 -11.16
N GLY A 100 4.91 -13.81 -11.85
CA GLY A 100 4.04 -14.54 -12.78
C GLY A 100 2.81 -15.11 -12.09
N GLU A 101 3.01 -15.84 -10.99
CA GLU A 101 1.92 -16.41 -10.18
C GLU A 101 1.02 -15.32 -9.59
N ALA A 102 1.61 -14.22 -9.13
CA ALA A 102 0.87 -13.09 -8.61
C ALA A 102 -0.03 -12.44 -9.69
N LYS A 103 0.47 -12.28 -10.91
CA LYS A 103 -0.31 -11.76 -12.05
C LYS A 103 -1.41 -12.74 -12.48
N GLU A 104 -1.15 -14.04 -12.48
CA GLU A 104 -2.17 -15.04 -12.74
C GLU A 104 -3.28 -15.00 -11.68
N PHE A 105 -2.92 -14.92 -10.40
CA PHE A 105 -3.89 -14.78 -9.31
C PHE A 105 -4.79 -13.55 -9.49
N VAL A 106 -4.23 -12.38 -9.82
CA VAL A 106 -5.01 -11.17 -10.07
C VAL A 106 -5.98 -11.34 -11.24
N ARG A 107 -5.57 -12.03 -12.32
CA ARG A 107 -6.46 -12.35 -13.45
C ARG A 107 -7.56 -13.33 -13.09
N GLU A 108 -7.28 -14.33 -12.25
CA GLU A 108 -8.28 -15.30 -11.75
C GLU A 108 -9.37 -14.62 -10.91
N LEU A 109 -9.06 -13.49 -10.27
CA LEU A 109 -10.04 -12.64 -9.57
C LEU A 109 -10.94 -11.84 -10.54
N GLY A 110 -10.71 -11.94 -11.85
CA GLY A 110 -11.49 -11.26 -12.88
C GLY A 110 -11.13 -9.79 -13.09
N LEU A 111 -9.93 -9.39 -12.66
CA LEU A 111 -9.45 -8.01 -12.78
C LEU A 111 -8.59 -7.82 -14.03
N GLU A 112 -8.63 -6.61 -14.58
CA GLU A 112 -7.73 -6.18 -15.64
C GLU A 112 -6.44 -5.66 -15.03
N ILE A 113 -5.29 -6.23 -15.39
CA ILE A 113 -3.99 -5.72 -14.94
C ILE A 113 -3.71 -4.42 -15.68
N ASP A 114 -3.48 -3.36 -14.91
CA ASP A 114 -3.09 -2.05 -15.40
C ASP A 114 -2.15 -1.40 -14.38
N GLU A 115 -0.85 -1.42 -14.66
CA GLU A 115 0.18 -0.86 -13.77
C GLU A 115 0.13 0.68 -13.71
N SER A 116 -0.56 1.35 -14.65
CA SER A 116 -0.71 2.82 -14.60
C SER A 116 -1.48 3.29 -13.37
N VAL A 117 -2.32 2.41 -12.79
CA VAL A 117 -3.12 2.75 -11.60
C VAL A 117 -2.27 2.99 -10.37
N ILE A 118 -1.07 2.44 -10.29
CA ILE A 118 -0.16 2.62 -9.16
C ILE A 118 0.85 3.73 -9.40
N GLU A 119 0.88 4.33 -10.60
CA GLU A 119 1.83 5.40 -10.90
C GLU A 119 1.63 6.62 -9.96
N PRO A 120 2.73 7.21 -9.50
CA PRO A 120 2.69 8.37 -8.64
C PRO A 120 2.14 9.59 -9.39
N ASN A 121 1.24 10.34 -8.78
CA ASN A 121 0.81 11.64 -9.28
C ASN A 121 0.53 12.61 -8.13
N ILE A 122 0.45 13.91 -8.46
CA ILE A 122 0.29 14.98 -7.47
C ILE A 122 -1.05 14.86 -6.72
N GLU A 123 -2.13 14.43 -7.37
CA GLU A 123 -3.44 14.30 -6.72
C GLU A 123 -3.44 13.22 -5.64
N LYS A 124 -2.72 12.11 -5.87
CA LYS A 124 -2.51 11.07 -4.86
C LYS A 124 -1.64 11.57 -3.73
N LEU A 125 -0.55 12.28 -4.03
CA LEU A 125 0.35 12.83 -3.03
C LEU A 125 -0.38 13.81 -2.10
N LYS A 126 -1.25 14.68 -2.65
CA LYS A 126 -2.10 15.61 -1.89
C LYS A 126 -3.06 14.93 -0.90
N LYS A 127 -3.20 13.61 -0.93
CA LYS A 127 -3.94 12.85 0.10
C LYS A 127 -3.13 12.70 1.41
N PHE A 128 -1.82 12.88 1.35
CA PHE A 128 -0.88 12.70 2.47
C PHE A 128 -0.26 14.02 2.96
N VAL A 129 -0.09 14.98 2.07
CA VAL A 129 0.59 16.25 2.34
C VAL A 129 -0.35 17.43 2.08
N ASP A 130 -0.20 18.50 2.85
CA ASP A 130 -0.93 19.74 2.60
C ASP A 130 -0.22 20.67 1.60
N GLU A 131 -0.90 21.72 1.14
CA GLU A 131 -0.36 22.63 0.12
C GLU A 131 0.87 23.41 0.62
N ARG A 132 0.96 23.70 1.91
CA ARG A 132 2.10 24.42 2.49
C ARG A 132 3.34 23.55 2.46
N GLU A 133 3.20 22.24 2.69
CA GLU A 133 4.33 21.30 2.58
C GLU A 133 4.86 21.25 1.14
N LEU A 134 3.97 21.22 0.14
CA LEU A 134 4.37 21.23 -1.28
C LEU A 134 5.06 22.52 -1.71
N GLU A 135 4.72 23.66 -1.10
CA GLU A 135 5.37 24.95 -1.38
C GLU A 135 6.80 25.03 -0.83
N THR A 136 7.14 24.21 0.15
CA THR A 136 8.47 24.22 0.79
C THR A 136 9.52 23.35 0.09
N VAL A 137 9.12 22.61 -0.93
CA VAL A 137 9.95 21.58 -1.58
C VAL A 137 9.98 21.80 -3.10
N ASP A 138 11.11 21.49 -3.74
CA ASP A 138 11.17 21.49 -5.21
C ASP A 138 10.28 20.37 -5.77
N LYS A 139 9.67 20.61 -6.94
CA LYS A 139 8.82 19.63 -7.63
C LYS A 139 9.53 18.30 -7.87
N THR A 140 10.85 18.28 -8.03
CA THR A 140 11.62 17.04 -8.20
C THR A 140 11.60 16.14 -6.96
N PHE A 141 11.31 16.69 -5.77
CA PHE A 141 11.29 15.97 -4.49
C PHE A 141 9.88 15.81 -3.93
N TYR A 142 8.83 16.10 -4.70
CA TYR A 142 7.45 15.97 -4.23
C TYR A 142 7.13 14.58 -3.71
N PHE A 143 7.58 13.53 -4.41
CA PHE A 143 7.34 12.17 -3.95
C PHE A 143 8.23 11.79 -2.77
N ASP A 144 9.34 12.48 -2.49
CA ASP A 144 10.15 12.21 -1.30
C ASP A 144 9.41 12.56 0.00
N LEU A 145 8.48 13.53 -0.06
CA LEU A 145 7.59 13.84 1.06
C LEU A 145 6.79 12.62 1.53
N ILE A 146 6.43 11.68 0.63
CA ILE A 146 5.73 10.47 1.06
C ILE A 146 6.61 9.62 1.98
N PHE A 147 7.92 9.54 1.71
CA PHE A 147 8.85 8.77 2.50
C PHE A 147 9.03 9.39 3.89
N GLU A 148 9.00 10.71 3.99
CA GLU A 148 8.97 11.42 5.28
C GLU A 148 7.72 11.06 6.07
N LYS A 149 6.53 11.09 5.44
CA LYS A 149 5.27 10.72 6.10
C LYS A 149 5.27 9.27 6.58
N VAL A 150 5.80 8.35 5.76
CA VAL A 150 5.98 6.93 6.15
C VAL A 150 6.90 6.83 7.36
N ALA A 151 8.05 7.51 7.35
CA ALA A 151 8.99 7.48 8.47
C ALA A 151 8.39 8.05 9.77
N MET A 152 7.57 9.11 9.68
CA MET A 152 6.92 9.73 10.84
C MET A 152 5.99 8.80 11.61
N VAL A 153 5.47 7.73 10.99
CA VAL A 153 4.61 6.75 11.66
C VAL A 153 5.30 6.14 12.88
N GLU A 154 6.64 6.00 12.88
CA GLU A 154 7.41 5.51 14.03
C GLU A 154 7.35 6.45 15.24
N LEU A 155 7.30 7.75 15.00
CA LEU A 155 7.22 8.77 16.05
C LEU A 155 5.80 8.85 16.63
N MET A 156 4.80 8.41 15.86
CA MET A 156 3.41 8.34 16.29
C MET A 156 3.11 7.08 17.08
N LYS A 157 4.07 6.18 17.32
CA LYS A 157 3.84 4.95 18.09
C LYS A 157 3.90 5.25 19.58
#